data_AF-A0A2N9NKU3-F1
#
_entry.id   AF-A0A2N9NKU3-F1
#
_cell.length_a   1.000
_cell.length_b   1.000
_cell.length_c   1.000
_cell.angle_alpha   90.00
_cell.angle_beta   90.00
_cell.angle_gamma   90.00
#
_symmetry.space_group_name_H-M   'P 1'
#
loop_
_entity.id
_entity.type
_entity.pdbx_description
1 polymer ?
#
loop_
_entity_poly.entity_id
_entity_poly.type
_entity_poly.pdbx_seq_one_letter_code
_entity_poly.pdbx_strand_id
1 'polypeptide(L)'
;MAEDLPCFAAVTLGAALVGFGGFLWRAGLTTQPWYFLPALALTAACFDAALGPLGQYFRAAWLGFSLVTAALALPLTRLNALSRMTNVDVVAHQLTARAGLEDFVVVSPWFCGISFARYYHGPAPWSTVPPLADHRFHRFDVVAAQLGKKEAIEPVLERMRATLQAGHYVWWVGQFDMPAPGRVPPGNLPLPPLEGSGWSQTPYTINWDDQVGSCLESHGGEFGLIKIEESGDVNPTEELRLARAGGWK
;
A
#
# COMPACT_ATOMS: atom_id res chain seq x y z
N MET A 1 25.83 41.18 -0.25
CA MET A 1 25.63 39.77 0.16
C MET A 1 24.42 39.57 1.06
N ALA A 2 24.27 40.28 2.18
CA ALA A 2 23.08 40.11 3.05
C ALA A 2 21.79 40.73 2.45
N GLU A 3 21.89 41.81 1.66
CA GLU A 3 20.73 42.50 1.07
C GLU A 3 20.08 41.74 -0.10
N ASP A 4 20.84 40.91 -0.81
CA ASP A 4 20.35 40.15 -1.97
C ASP A 4 19.66 38.84 -1.56
N LEU A 5 19.83 38.42 -0.30
CA LEU A 5 19.40 37.11 0.20
C LEU A 5 17.87 36.92 0.16
N PRO A 6 17.02 37.90 0.53
CA PRO A 6 15.58 37.75 0.39
C PRO A 6 15.11 37.68 -1.06
N CYS A 7 15.75 38.43 -1.97
CA CYS A 7 15.45 38.39 -3.39
C CYS A 7 15.83 37.03 -3.99
N PHE A 8 17.02 36.53 -3.66
CA PHE A 8 17.48 35.20 -4.05
C PHE A 8 16.56 34.10 -3.54
N ALA A 9 16.14 34.17 -2.26
CA ALA A 9 15.21 33.21 -1.67
C ALA A 9 13.83 33.22 -2.36
N ALA A 10 13.30 34.41 -2.67
CA ALA A 10 12.02 34.54 -3.37
C ALA A 10 12.07 33.97 -4.79
N VAL A 11 13.14 34.26 -5.55
CA VAL A 11 13.36 33.72 -6.90
C VAL A 11 13.53 32.21 -6.86
N THR A 12 14.31 31.69 -5.91
CA THR A 12 14.53 30.24 -5.74
C THR A 12 13.23 29.52 -5.43
N LEU A 13 12.42 30.04 -4.51
CA LEU A 13 11.12 29.47 -4.15
C LEU A 13 10.16 29.47 -5.35
N GLY A 14 10.05 30.59 -6.06
CA GLY A 14 9.19 30.69 -7.25
C GLY A 14 9.61 29.71 -8.34
N ALA A 15 10.91 29.65 -8.67
CA ALA A 15 11.44 28.73 -9.67
C ALA A 15 11.20 27.26 -9.27
N ALA A 16 11.38 26.93 -7.99
CA ALA A 16 11.17 25.57 -7.50
C ALA A 16 9.69 25.16 -7.51
N LEU A 17 8.77 26.03 -7.09
CA LEU A 17 7.34 25.72 -7.13
C LEU A 17 6.83 25.55 -8.57
N VAL A 18 7.25 26.43 -9.48
CA VAL A 18 6.90 26.33 -10.91
C VAL A 18 7.53 25.08 -11.53
N GLY A 19 8.81 24.82 -11.27
CA GLY A 19 9.51 23.64 -11.79
C GLY A 19 8.93 22.34 -11.26
N PHE A 20 8.65 22.26 -9.96
CA PHE A 20 8.05 21.10 -9.32
C PHE A 20 6.60 20.88 -9.80
N GLY A 21 5.79 21.94 -9.89
CA GLY A 21 4.43 21.86 -10.44
C GLY A 21 4.41 21.42 -11.91
N GLY A 22 5.29 22.00 -12.73
CA GLY A 22 5.46 21.61 -14.13
C GLY A 22 5.95 20.17 -14.28
N PHE A 23 6.84 19.72 -13.40
CA PHE A 23 7.29 18.33 -13.35
C PHE A 23 6.14 17.38 -13.00
N LEU A 24 5.38 17.64 -11.94
CA LEU A 24 4.24 16.80 -11.56
C LEU A 24 3.19 16.73 -12.67
N TRP A 25 2.88 17.87 -13.28
CA TRP A 25 1.98 17.94 -14.42
C TRP A 25 2.47 17.10 -15.60
N ARG A 26 3.77 17.18 -15.92
CA ARG A 26 4.37 16.42 -17.02
C ARG A 26 4.54 14.93 -16.72
N ALA A 27 4.73 14.57 -15.44
CA ALA A 27 4.91 13.21 -15.00
C ALA A 27 3.61 12.40 -15.06
N GLY A 28 2.44 13.07 -14.96
CA GLY A 28 1.14 12.40 -15.03
C GLY A 28 0.90 11.40 -13.89
N LEU A 29 1.66 11.51 -12.79
CA LEU A 29 1.54 10.64 -11.63
C LEU A 29 0.41 11.13 -10.72
N THR A 30 -0.34 10.20 -10.13
CA THR A 30 -1.26 10.52 -9.03
C THR A 30 -0.47 11.13 -7.89
N THR A 31 -0.76 12.39 -7.55
CA THR A 31 -0.02 13.14 -6.53
C THR A 31 -0.22 12.51 -5.16
N GLN A 32 0.89 12.20 -4.48
CA GLN A 32 0.89 11.66 -3.13
C GLN A 32 1.46 12.69 -2.14
N PRO A 33 1.00 12.72 -0.87
CA PRO A 33 1.45 13.72 0.11
C PRO A 33 2.97 13.78 0.29
N TRP A 34 3.66 12.63 0.24
CA TRP A 34 5.11 12.56 0.41
C TRP A 34 5.91 13.18 -0.73
N TYR A 35 5.32 13.37 -1.91
CA TYR A 35 6.01 14.07 -3.02
C TYR A 35 6.31 15.52 -2.67
N PHE A 36 5.55 16.14 -1.77
CA PHE A 36 5.71 17.54 -1.39
C PHE A 36 6.79 17.75 -0.34
N LEU A 37 7.39 16.69 0.24
CA LEU A 37 8.42 16.84 1.27
C LEU A 37 9.66 17.64 0.81
N PRO A 38 10.24 17.39 -0.38
CA PRO A 38 11.37 18.20 -0.87
C PRO A 38 10.99 19.67 -1.10
N ALA A 39 9.80 19.92 -1.67
CA ALA A 39 9.30 21.26 -1.90
C ALA A 39 9.04 22.01 -0.58
N LEU A 40 8.50 21.32 0.42
CA LEU A 40 8.29 21.83 1.77
C LEU A 40 9.62 22.16 2.46
N ALA A 41 10.62 21.28 2.36
CA ALA A 41 11.95 21.51 2.92
C ALA A 41 12.63 22.73 2.29
N LEU A 42 12.56 22.87 0.97
CA LEU A 42 13.10 24.04 0.27
C LEU A 42 12.33 25.32 0.64
N THR A 43 11.01 25.23 0.79
CA THR A 43 10.18 26.35 1.24
C THR A 43 10.61 26.82 2.62
N ALA A 44 10.82 25.89 3.56
CA ALA A 44 11.33 26.21 4.90
C ALA A 44 12.72 26.87 4.86
N ALA A 45 13.63 26.39 4.00
CA ALA A 45 14.96 26.99 3.83
C ALA A 45 14.90 28.40 3.22
N CYS A 46 14.02 28.62 2.24
CA CYS A 46 13.83 29.95 1.64
C CYS A 46 13.23 30.94 2.65
N PHE A 47 12.30 30.48 3.50
CA PHE A 47 11.78 31.30 4.59
C PHE A 47 12.90 31.64 5.59
N ASP A 48 13.70 30.67 6.03
CA ASP A 48 14.81 30.94 6.96
C ASP A 48 15.80 32.00 6.40
N ALA A 49 16.17 31.87 5.11
CA ALA A 49 17.06 32.81 4.44
C ALA A 49 16.45 34.22 4.26
N ALA A 50 15.17 34.31 3.90
CA ALA A 50 14.48 35.58 3.72
C ALA A 50 14.16 36.30 5.05
N LEU A 51 13.97 35.52 6.12
CA LEU A 51 13.65 36.02 7.46
C LEU A 51 14.91 36.30 8.29
N GLY A 52 16.10 35.93 7.80
CA GLY A 52 17.39 36.21 8.41
C GLY A 52 17.58 37.68 8.87
N PRO A 53 17.16 38.71 8.11
CA PRO A 53 17.28 40.10 8.54
C PRO A 53 16.34 40.53 9.68
N LEU A 54 15.33 39.72 10.03
CA LEU A 54 14.40 40.04 11.11
C LEU A 54 15.09 39.90 12.47
N GLY A 55 14.79 40.85 13.38
CA GLY A 55 15.46 40.96 14.67
C GLY A 55 15.40 39.70 15.54
N GLN A 56 16.27 39.63 16.55
CA GLN A 56 16.49 38.47 17.42
C GLN A 56 15.22 37.83 17.99
N TYR A 57 14.18 38.62 18.29
CA TYR A 57 12.91 38.13 18.84
C TYR A 57 12.12 37.27 17.85
N PHE A 58 12.16 37.61 16.56
CA PHE A 58 11.48 36.83 15.53
C PHE A 58 12.17 35.48 15.32
N ARG A 59 13.51 35.47 15.29
CA ARG A 59 14.30 34.23 15.24
C ARG A 59 14.03 33.33 16.44
N ALA A 60 13.96 33.90 17.64
CA ALA A 60 13.60 33.16 18.85
C ALA A 60 12.18 32.58 18.78
N ALA A 61 11.21 33.33 18.25
CA ALA A 61 9.85 32.85 18.04
C ALA A 61 9.78 31.70 17.03
N TRP A 62 10.53 31.78 15.92
CA TRP A 62 10.57 30.73 14.90
C TRP A 62 11.24 29.45 15.38
N LEU A 63 12.35 29.56 16.13
CA LEU A 63 12.97 28.43 16.81
C LEU A 63 12.03 27.83 17.85
N GLY A 64 11.34 28.67 18.63
CA GLY A 64 10.31 28.25 19.57
C GLY A 64 9.19 27.46 18.89
N PHE A 65 8.66 27.97 17.76
CA PHE A 65 7.66 27.29 16.95
C PHE A 65 8.16 25.92 16.47
N SER A 66 9.37 25.87 15.89
CA SER A 66 9.98 24.63 15.40
C SER A 66 10.18 23.60 16.51
N LEU A 67 10.65 24.04 17.68
CA LEU A 67 10.80 23.18 18.86
C LEU A 67 9.47 22.68 19.38
N VAL A 68 8.42 23.52 19.41
CA VAL A 68 7.07 23.11 19.79
C VAL A 68 6.52 22.09 18.80
N THR A 69 6.67 22.33 17.49
CA THR A 69 6.26 21.36 16.46
C THR A 69 6.99 20.03 16.62
N ALA A 70 8.30 20.05 16.86
CA ALA A 70 9.08 18.84 17.12
C ALA A 70 8.62 18.14 18.40
N ALA A 71 8.40 18.87 19.50
CA ALA A 71 7.94 18.33 20.78
C ALA A 71 6.54 17.68 20.66
N LEU A 72 5.65 18.26 19.85
CA LEU A 72 4.32 17.70 19.56
C LEU A 72 4.39 16.47 18.64
N ALA A 73 5.32 16.45 17.68
CA ALA A 73 5.48 15.34 16.74
C ALA A 73 6.21 14.12 17.36
N LEU A 74 7.11 14.34 18.31
CA LEU A 74 7.91 13.28 18.95
C LEU A 74 7.09 12.15 19.60
N PRO A 75 6.05 12.39 20.42
CA PRO A 75 5.28 11.29 20.99
C PRO A 75 4.52 10.50 19.92
N LEU A 76 3.95 11.17 18.92
CA LEU A 76 3.22 10.54 17.82
C LEU A 76 4.14 9.69 16.94
N THR A 77 5.33 10.20 16.64
CA THR A 77 6.33 9.48 15.86
C THR A 77 6.94 8.32 16.64
N ARG A 78 7.15 8.48 17.95
CA ARG A 78 7.67 7.41 18.81
C ARG A 78 6.74 6.20 18.89
N LEU A 79 5.42 6.42 18.96
CA LEU A 79 4.46 5.32 18.93
C LEU A 79 4.63 4.49 17.66
N ASN A 80 4.58 5.14 16.49
CA ASN A 80 4.71 4.46 15.20
C ASN A 80 6.10 3.88 14.93
N ALA A 81 7.17 4.50 15.46
CA ALA A 81 8.54 4.04 15.24
C ALA A 81 8.93 2.83 16.09
N LEU A 82 8.22 2.60 17.19
CA LEU A 82 8.44 1.43 18.06
C LEU A 82 7.52 0.27 17.69
N SER A 83 6.40 0.54 17.02
CA SER A 83 5.55 -0.49 16.44
C SER A 83 6.25 -1.14 15.24
N ARG A 84 5.96 -2.42 15.05
CA ARG A 84 6.35 -3.15 13.86
C ARG A 84 5.51 -2.65 12.68
N MET A 85 6.14 -2.33 11.55
CA MET A 85 5.39 -1.83 10.39
C MET A 85 4.47 -2.90 9.80
N THR A 86 4.91 -4.16 9.66
CA THR A 86 4.07 -5.22 9.09
C THR A 86 4.35 -6.59 9.70
N ASN A 87 3.41 -7.53 9.56
CA ASN A 87 3.50 -8.92 10.05
C ASN A 87 3.66 -9.96 8.93
N VAL A 88 4.04 -9.55 7.71
CA VAL A 88 4.17 -10.44 6.54
C VAL A 88 5.08 -11.65 6.81
N ASP A 89 6.19 -11.45 7.50
CA ASP A 89 7.12 -12.51 7.88
C ASP A 89 6.49 -13.56 8.82
N VAL A 90 5.67 -13.14 9.77
CA VAL A 90 4.95 -14.05 10.68
C VAL A 90 3.95 -14.88 9.87
N VAL A 91 3.16 -14.22 9.02
CA VAL A 91 2.18 -14.91 8.15
C VAL A 91 2.89 -15.87 7.19
N ALA A 92 4.02 -15.46 6.60
CA ALA A 92 4.81 -16.29 5.69
C ALA A 92 5.42 -17.50 6.39
N HIS A 93 5.96 -17.36 7.60
CA HIS A 93 6.47 -18.47 8.39
C HIS A 93 5.35 -19.45 8.77
N GLN A 94 4.21 -18.94 9.22
CA GLN A 94 3.05 -19.75 9.56
C GLN A 94 2.52 -20.52 8.35
N LEU A 95 2.49 -19.90 7.16
CA LEU A 95 2.11 -20.57 5.92
C LEU A 95 3.14 -21.59 5.47
N THR A 96 4.43 -21.33 5.64
CA THR A 96 5.50 -22.29 5.31
C THR A 96 5.33 -23.60 6.10
N ALA A 97 4.83 -23.51 7.33
CA ALA A 97 4.57 -24.68 8.17
C ALA A 97 3.23 -25.39 7.90
N ARG A 98 2.26 -24.73 7.25
CA ARG A 98 0.87 -25.22 7.16
C ARG A 98 0.35 -25.47 5.74
N ALA A 99 0.86 -24.76 4.74
CA ALA A 99 0.40 -24.89 3.37
C ALA A 99 1.06 -26.09 2.69
N GLY A 100 0.26 -26.96 2.08
CA GLY A 100 0.71 -28.11 1.31
C GLY A 100 1.23 -27.74 -0.08
N LEU A 101 1.94 -28.65 -0.74
CA LEU A 101 2.49 -28.44 -2.09
C LEU A 101 1.40 -28.13 -3.14
N GLU A 102 0.24 -28.76 -3.00
CA GLU A 102 -0.89 -28.63 -3.93
C GLU A 102 -1.88 -27.52 -3.52
N ASP A 103 -1.62 -26.85 -2.40
CA ASP A 103 -2.40 -25.68 -1.98
C ASP A 103 -2.05 -24.46 -2.86
N PHE A 104 -2.84 -23.41 -2.76
CA PHE A 104 -2.57 -22.15 -3.46
C PHE A 104 -2.66 -20.96 -2.52
N VAL A 105 -1.64 -20.09 -2.52
CA VAL A 105 -1.62 -18.88 -1.70
C VAL A 105 -1.89 -17.64 -2.56
N VAL A 106 -2.87 -16.84 -2.16
CA VAL A 106 -3.25 -15.59 -2.78
C VAL A 106 -2.85 -14.44 -1.86
N VAL A 107 -2.05 -13.51 -2.37
CA VAL A 107 -1.55 -12.36 -1.61
C VAL A 107 -2.16 -11.08 -2.16
N SER A 108 -2.81 -10.31 -1.31
CA SER A 108 -3.38 -9.01 -1.67
C SER A 108 -3.18 -8.00 -0.53
N PRO A 109 -2.91 -6.71 -0.81
CA PRO A 109 -2.68 -6.14 -2.13
C PRO A 109 -1.36 -6.58 -2.78
N TRP A 110 -1.24 -6.39 -4.09
CA TRP A 110 -0.06 -6.82 -4.87
C TRP A 110 1.28 -6.35 -4.32
N PHE A 111 1.34 -5.16 -3.70
CA PHE A 111 2.58 -4.62 -3.17
C PHE A 111 3.10 -5.41 -1.95
N CYS A 112 2.23 -6.11 -1.23
CA CYS A 112 2.64 -7.04 -0.18
C CYS A 112 3.38 -8.27 -0.73
N GLY A 113 3.22 -8.56 -2.03
CA GLY A 113 3.93 -9.65 -2.71
C GLY A 113 5.45 -9.52 -2.66
N ILE A 114 6.00 -8.31 -2.55
CA ILE A 114 7.45 -8.09 -2.43
C ILE A 114 7.98 -8.62 -1.09
N SER A 115 7.35 -8.20 0.01
CA SER A 115 7.69 -8.68 1.35
C SER A 115 7.37 -10.17 1.48
N PHE A 116 6.26 -10.64 0.91
CA PHE A 116 5.88 -12.04 0.95
C PHE A 116 6.92 -12.91 0.22
N ALA A 117 7.36 -12.51 -0.98
CA ALA A 117 8.42 -13.20 -1.73
C ALA A 117 9.74 -13.31 -0.96
N ARG A 118 10.03 -12.33 -0.09
CA ARG A 118 11.24 -12.32 0.73
C ARG A 118 11.19 -13.34 1.87
N TYR A 119 10.03 -13.56 2.49
CA TYR A 119 9.91 -14.38 3.69
C TYR A 119 9.27 -15.75 3.46
N TYR A 120 8.45 -15.89 2.42
CA TYR A 120 7.79 -17.15 2.11
C TYR A 120 8.69 -18.07 1.29
N HIS A 121 9.03 -19.20 1.89
CA HIS A 121 9.82 -20.26 1.25
C HIS A 121 9.13 -21.63 1.36
N GLY A 122 7.80 -21.60 1.51
CA GLY A 122 6.98 -22.80 1.58
C GLY A 122 6.76 -23.46 0.21
N PRO A 123 6.21 -24.69 0.21
CA PRO A 123 6.04 -25.48 -1.00
C PRO A 123 4.86 -25.03 -1.87
N ALA A 124 3.85 -24.38 -1.28
CA ALA A 124 2.65 -24.00 -2.00
C ALA A 124 2.96 -22.89 -3.02
N PRO A 125 2.55 -23.02 -4.29
CA PRO A 125 2.64 -21.91 -5.22
C PRO A 125 1.77 -20.73 -4.76
N TRP A 126 2.18 -19.53 -5.15
CA TRP A 126 1.48 -18.31 -4.78
C TRP A 126 1.38 -17.29 -5.92
N SER A 127 0.45 -16.36 -5.81
CA SER A 127 0.29 -15.22 -6.73
C SER A 127 -0.24 -14.00 -5.98
N THR A 128 0.04 -12.81 -6.49
CA THR A 128 -0.63 -11.60 -6.05
C THR A 128 -1.98 -11.38 -6.74
N VAL A 129 -2.74 -10.42 -6.21
CA VAL A 129 -3.93 -9.85 -6.84
C VAL A 129 -3.69 -8.37 -7.14
N PRO A 130 -3.65 -7.94 -8.42
CA PRO A 130 -3.68 -8.76 -9.64
C PRO A 130 -2.39 -9.59 -9.78
N PRO A 131 -2.36 -10.61 -10.67
CA PRO A 131 -1.19 -11.46 -10.82
C PRO A 131 0.00 -10.68 -11.38
N LEU A 132 1.09 -10.62 -10.61
CA LEU A 132 2.36 -10.06 -11.00
C LEU A 132 3.43 -11.17 -10.99
N ALA A 133 4.37 -11.11 -11.92
CA ALA A 133 5.46 -12.10 -12.00
C ALA A 133 6.73 -11.64 -11.26
N ASP A 134 7.02 -10.33 -11.28
CA ASP A 134 8.21 -9.76 -10.64
C ASP A 134 7.83 -9.09 -9.33
N HIS A 135 8.43 -9.58 -8.24
CA HIS A 135 8.19 -9.12 -6.87
C HIS A 135 9.44 -8.48 -6.25
N ARG A 136 10.39 -8.00 -7.05
CA ARG A 136 11.61 -7.33 -6.55
C ARG A 136 11.41 -5.83 -6.31
N PHE A 137 10.51 -5.21 -7.07
CA PHE A 137 10.29 -3.76 -7.06
C PHE A 137 8.81 -3.43 -7.23
N HIS A 138 8.39 -2.26 -6.73
CA HIS A 138 7.04 -1.74 -6.96
C HIS A 138 6.90 -1.27 -8.43
N ARG A 139 6.49 -2.19 -9.31
CA ARG A 139 6.30 -1.93 -10.74
C ARG A 139 4.90 -1.40 -11.06
N PHE A 140 4.70 -0.12 -10.78
CA PHE A 140 3.44 0.59 -11.06
C PHE A 140 3.05 0.55 -12.54
N ASP A 141 4.01 0.45 -13.46
CA ASP A 141 3.77 0.32 -14.89
C ASP A 141 3.10 -1.02 -15.24
N VAL A 142 3.49 -2.13 -14.59
CA VAL A 142 2.87 -3.44 -14.79
C VAL A 142 1.47 -3.46 -14.19
N VAL A 143 1.27 -2.84 -13.03
CA VAL A 143 -0.05 -2.72 -12.40
C VAL A 143 -0.97 -1.86 -13.25
N ALA A 144 -0.49 -0.74 -13.78
CA ALA A 144 -1.25 0.09 -14.72
C ALA A 144 -1.70 -0.72 -15.95
N ALA A 145 -0.86 -1.61 -16.46
CA ALA A 145 -1.24 -2.52 -17.55
C ALA A 145 -2.32 -3.55 -17.12
N GLN A 146 -2.33 -4.00 -15.86
CA GLN A 146 -3.39 -4.86 -15.34
C GLN A 146 -4.72 -4.10 -15.17
N LEU A 147 -4.68 -2.85 -14.71
CA LEU A 147 -5.88 -1.99 -14.61
C LEU A 147 -6.56 -1.78 -15.97
N GLY A 148 -5.78 -1.82 -17.07
CA GLY A 148 -6.29 -1.75 -18.44
C GLY A 148 -6.97 -3.03 -18.95
N LYS A 149 -7.07 -4.10 -18.13
CA LYS A 149 -7.72 -5.36 -18.52
C LYS A 149 -9.05 -5.54 -17.80
N LYS A 150 -10.06 -6.00 -18.55
CA LYS A 150 -11.39 -6.28 -18.00
C LYS A 150 -11.37 -7.42 -16.98
N GLU A 151 -10.56 -8.44 -17.21
CA GLU A 151 -10.50 -9.69 -16.44
C GLU A 151 -9.12 -9.85 -15.78
N ALA A 152 -8.62 -8.78 -15.17
CA ALA A 152 -7.26 -8.70 -14.67
C ALA A 152 -6.91 -9.82 -13.66
N ILE A 153 -7.88 -10.24 -12.85
CA ILE A 153 -7.69 -11.23 -11.78
C ILE A 153 -8.27 -12.61 -12.09
N GLU A 154 -8.93 -12.78 -13.24
CA GLU A 154 -9.56 -14.05 -13.61
C GLU A 154 -8.59 -15.24 -13.57
N PRO A 155 -7.32 -15.12 -14.01
CA PRO A 155 -6.36 -16.22 -13.88
C PRO A 155 -6.11 -16.66 -12.42
N VAL A 156 -6.23 -15.74 -11.46
CA VAL A 156 -6.11 -16.06 -10.03
C VAL A 156 -7.37 -16.75 -9.53
N LEU A 157 -8.56 -16.23 -9.89
CA LEU A 157 -9.85 -16.82 -9.52
C LEU A 157 -10.01 -18.24 -10.07
N GLU A 158 -9.67 -18.48 -11.34
CA GLU A 158 -9.69 -19.81 -11.95
C GLU A 158 -8.76 -20.78 -11.21
N ARG A 159 -7.56 -20.32 -10.84
CA ARG A 159 -6.61 -21.15 -10.09
C ARG A 159 -7.13 -21.49 -8.69
N MET A 160 -7.75 -20.52 -8.00
CA MET A 160 -8.40 -20.79 -6.72
C MET A 160 -9.49 -21.84 -6.86
N ARG A 161 -10.36 -21.70 -7.87
CA ARG A 161 -11.43 -22.67 -8.15
C ARG A 161 -10.87 -24.05 -8.44
N ALA A 162 -9.85 -24.16 -9.30
CA ALA A 162 -9.20 -25.42 -9.61
C ALA A 162 -8.57 -26.09 -8.38
N THR A 163 -7.90 -25.32 -7.51
CA THR A 163 -7.32 -25.83 -6.25
C THR A 163 -8.40 -26.38 -5.32
N LEU A 164 -9.51 -25.66 -5.16
CA LEU A 164 -10.64 -26.12 -4.34
C LEU A 164 -11.33 -27.36 -4.93
N GLN A 165 -11.54 -27.41 -6.25
CA GLN A 165 -12.09 -28.57 -6.96
C GLN A 165 -11.23 -29.83 -6.80
N ALA A 166 -9.90 -29.66 -6.79
CA ALA A 166 -8.96 -30.75 -6.56
C ALA A 166 -8.93 -31.22 -5.09
N GLY A 167 -9.66 -30.57 -4.19
CA GLY A 167 -9.74 -30.92 -2.77
C GLY A 167 -8.60 -30.34 -1.92
N HIS A 168 -7.88 -29.34 -2.44
CA HIS A 168 -6.78 -28.66 -1.75
C HIS A 168 -7.23 -27.33 -1.14
N TYR A 169 -6.35 -26.69 -0.37
CA TYR A 169 -6.68 -25.44 0.32
C TYR A 169 -6.22 -24.22 -0.46
N VAL A 170 -7.05 -23.17 -0.42
CA VAL A 170 -6.66 -21.83 -0.83
C VAL A 170 -6.42 -20.99 0.42
N TRP A 171 -5.24 -20.37 0.49
CA TRP A 171 -4.86 -19.46 1.57
C TRP A 171 -4.92 -18.03 1.05
N TRP A 172 -5.59 -17.14 1.78
CA TRP A 172 -5.69 -15.73 1.43
C TRP A 172 -4.98 -14.87 2.47
N VAL A 173 -3.98 -14.12 2.02
CA VAL A 173 -3.14 -13.23 2.82
C VAL A 173 -3.43 -11.80 2.42
N GLY A 174 -3.79 -10.95 3.38
CA GLY A 174 -4.04 -9.55 3.05
C GLY A 174 -4.82 -8.75 4.06
N GLN A 175 -5.21 -7.55 3.65
CA GLN A 175 -6.12 -6.69 4.41
C GLN A 175 -7.49 -6.73 3.78
N PHE A 176 -8.33 -7.60 4.32
CA PHE A 176 -9.66 -7.84 3.81
C PHE A 176 -10.65 -8.03 4.94
N ASP A 177 -11.92 -7.85 4.61
CA ASP A 177 -13.03 -8.26 5.45
C ASP A 177 -13.59 -9.59 4.96
N MET A 178 -14.03 -10.43 5.91
CA MET A 178 -14.71 -11.66 5.53
C MET A 178 -16.05 -11.30 4.87
N PRO A 179 -16.33 -11.84 3.67
CA PRO A 179 -17.59 -11.58 3.00
C PRO A 179 -18.77 -12.11 3.85
N ALA A 180 -19.87 -11.36 3.84
CA ALA A 180 -21.11 -11.85 4.41
C ALA A 180 -21.64 -13.03 3.56
N PRO A 181 -22.19 -14.09 4.19
CA PRO A 181 -22.73 -15.23 3.46
C PRO A 181 -23.78 -14.81 2.42
N GLY A 182 -23.69 -15.33 1.19
CA GLY A 182 -24.64 -15.05 0.11
C GLY A 182 -24.54 -13.65 -0.50
N ARG A 183 -23.47 -12.89 -0.25
CA ARG A 183 -23.21 -11.60 -0.93
C ARG A 183 -22.89 -11.86 -2.41
N VAL A 184 -23.62 -11.18 -3.30
CA VAL A 184 -23.34 -11.24 -4.75
C VAL A 184 -21.93 -10.72 -5.03
N PRO A 185 -21.09 -11.44 -5.79
CA PRO A 185 -19.75 -10.97 -6.15
C PRO A 185 -19.82 -9.63 -6.87
N PRO A 186 -18.97 -8.65 -6.55
CA PRO A 186 -18.96 -7.42 -7.30
C PRO A 186 -18.46 -7.67 -8.73
N GLY A 187 -19.14 -7.06 -9.70
CA GLY A 187 -18.73 -7.10 -11.10
C GLY A 187 -17.38 -6.42 -11.33
N ASN A 188 -16.88 -6.51 -12.57
CA ASN A 188 -15.67 -5.79 -12.94
C ASN A 188 -15.95 -4.29 -12.99
N LEU A 189 -15.05 -3.50 -12.40
CA LEU A 189 -15.07 -2.05 -12.56
C LEU A 189 -14.80 -1.67 -14.02
N PRO A 190 -15.28 -0.50 -14.47
CA PRO A 190 -14.89 0.06 -15.76
C PRO A 190 -13.37 0.17 -15.88
N LEU A 191 -12.85 0.22 -17.10
CA LEU A 191 -11.44 0.52 -17.34
C LEU A 191 -11.14 1.96 -16.88
N PRO A 192 -9.92 2.24 -16.37
CA PRO A 192 -9.57 3.58 -15.93
C PRO A 192 -9.57 4.55 -17.13
N PRO A 193 -9.79 5.86 -16.90
CA PRO A 193 -10.03 6.47 -15.59
C PRO A 193 -11.46 6.26 -15.06
N LEU A 194 -11.59 5.99 -13.76
CA LEU A 194 -12.88 5.92 -13.07
C LEU A 194 -13.45 7.31 -12.78
N GLU A 195 -14.77 7.40 -12.76
CA GLU A 195 -15.46 8.60 -12.26
C GLU A 195 -15.10 8.83 -10.79
N GLY A 196 -14.74 10.07 -10.43
CA GLY A 196 -14.38 10.49 -9.06
C GLY A 196 -12.98 10.11 -8.58
N SER A 197 -12.37 9.04 -9.09
CA SER A 197 -11.06 8.55 -8.61
C SER A 197 -9.97 8.46 -9.69
N GLY A 198 -10.31 8.72 -10.96
CA GLY A 198 -9.35 8.82 -12.05
C GLY A 198 -8.54 7.54 -12.26
N TRP A 199 -7.22 7.66 -12.26
CA TRP A 199 -6.27 6.54 -12.41
C TRP A 199 -5.88 5.87 -11.09
N SER A 200 -6.65 6.08 -10.01
CA SER A 200 -6.37 5.45 -8.73
C SER A 200 -6.53 3.93 -8.81
N GLN A 201 -5.55 3.19 -8.28
CA GLN A 201 -5.61 1.73 -8.15
C GLN A 201 -6.49 1.27 -6.98
N THR A 202 -6.71 2.12 -5.97
CA THR A 202 -7.39 1.74 -4.73
C THR A 202 -8.78 1.13 -4.93
N PRO A 203 -9.67 1.70 -5.77
CA PRO A 203 -10.98 1.09 -6.02
C PRO A 203 -10.88 -0.30 -6.63
N TYR A 204 -9.90 -0.52 -7.52
CA TYR A 204 -9.68 -1.83 -8.15
C TYR A 204 -9.17 -2.85 -7.13
N THR A 205 -8.22 -2.48 -6.26
CA THR A 205 -7.74 -3.36 -5.19
C THR A 205 -8.90 -3.82 -4.29
N ILE A 206 -9.73 -2.88 -3.82
CA ILE A 206 -10.90 -3.21 -2.96
C ILE A 206 -11.88 -4.12 -3.72
N ASN A 207 -12.18 -3.81 -4.97
CA ASN A 207 -13.10 -4.62 -5.78
C ASN A 207 -12.54 -6.03 -6.01
N TRP A 208 -11.25 -6.15 -6.28
CA TRP A 208 -10.59 -7.44 -6.48
C TRP A 208 -10.52 -8.27 -5.19
N ASP A 209 -10.31 -7.63 -4.03
CA ASP A 209 -10.37 -8.31 -2.73
C ASP A 209 -11.79 -8.82 -2.43
N ASP A 210 -12.82 -8.03 -2.72
CA ASP A 210 -14.21 -8.49 -2.61
C ASP A 210 -14.50 -9.66 -3.57
N GLN A 211 -13.96 -9.65 -4.81
CA GLN A 211 -14.10 -10.76 -5.76
C GLN A 211 -13.40 -12.04 -5.26
N VAL A 212 -12.19 -11.92 -4.69
CA VAL A 212 -11.46 -13.03 -4.06
C VAL A 212 -12.29 -13.60 -2.91
N GLY A 213 -12.75 -12.75 -1.99
CA GLY A 213 -13.59 -13.15 -0.86
C GLY A 213 -14.85 -13.88 -1.32
N SER A 214 -15.60 -13.29 -2.26
CA SER A 214 -16.81 -13.91 -2.83
C SER A 214 -16.52 -15.24 -3.52
N CYS A 215 -15.39 -15.40 -4.21
CA CYS A 215 -15.01 -16.68 -4.81
C CYS A 215 -14.78 -17.76 -3.74
N LEU A 216 -14.08 -17.42 -2.64
CA LEU A 216 -13.81 -18.34 -1.54
C LEU A 216 -15.07 -18.72 -0.75
N GLU A 217 -15.99 -17.78 -0.57
CA GLU A 217 -17.27 -18.04 0.12
C GLU A 217 -18.20 -18.92 -0.70
N SER A 218 -18.33 -18.63 -2.00
CA SER A 218 -19.25 -19.34 -2.89
C SER A 218 -18.80 -20.76 -3.22
N HIS A 219 -17.49 -20.99 -3.37
CA HIS A 219 -16.94 -22.28 -3.80
C HIS A 219 -16.27 -23.06 -2.66
N GLY A 220 -15.88 -22.41 -1.57
CA GLY A 220 -15.27 -23.07 -0.42
C GLY A 220 -16.30 -23.82 0.42
N GLY A 221 -16.05 -25.11 0.66
CA GLY A 221 -16.79 -25.91 1.63
C GLY A 221 -16.67 -25.36 3.06
N GLU A 222 -15.43 -25.06 3.44
CA GLU A 222 -15.03 -24.48 4.71
C GLU A 222 -14.24 -23.20 4.45
N PHE A 223 -14.69 -22.05 4.95
CA PHE A 223 -13.97 -20.79 4.81
C PHE A 223 -13.92 -20.06 6.15
N GLY A 224 -12.72 -19.65 6.57
CA GLY A 224 -12.55 -18.98 7.86
C GLY A 224 -11.22 -18.28 8.04
N LEU A 225 -11.20 -17.38 9.01
CA LEU A 225 -9.99 -16.70 9.46
C LEU A 225 -9.10 -17.65 10.26
N ILE A 226 -7.81 -17.56 10.00
CA ILE A 226 -6.77 -18.26 10.73
C ILE A 226 -6.14 -17.27 11.70
N LYS A 227 -6.12 -17.65 12.98
CA LYS A 227 -5.41 -16.86 14.00
C LYS A 227 -3.92 -16.81 13.64
N ILE A 228 -3.39 -15.60 13.52
CA ILE A 228 -1.96 -15.36 13.31
C ILE A 228 -1.25 -15.46 14.67
N GLU A 229 -0.06 -16.03 14.66
CA GLU A 229 0.83 -16.06 15.82
C GLU A 229 1.15 -14.63 16.31
N GLU A 230 1.45 -14.47 17.59
CA GLU A 230 1.64 -13.13 18.18
C GLU A 230 2.71 -12.34 17.42
N SER A 231 2.27 -11.29 16.73
CA SER A 231 3.12 -10.43 15.91
C SER A 231 3.60 -9.18 16.67
N GLY A 232 3.22 -9.04 17.95
CA GLY A 232 3.44 -7.84 18.76
C GLY A 232 2.53 -6.68 18.35
N ASP A 233 2.96 -5.47 18.69
CA ASP A 233 2.30 -4.23 18.26
C ASP A 233 2.65 -3.96 16.78
N VAL A 234 1.70 -4.21 15.89
CA VAL A 234 1.83 -4.02 14.44
C VAL A 234 1.01 -2.81 14.03
N ASN A 235 1.53 -2.00 13.11
CA ASN A 235 0.78 -0.90 12.53
C ASN A 235 -0.55 -1.44 11.94
N PRO A 236 -1.72 -0.98 12.40
CA PRO A 236 -3.01 -1.50 11.94
C PRO A 236 -3.25 -1.26 10.45
N THR A 237 -2.58 -0.28 9.83
CA THR A 237 -2.69 -0.04 8.39
C THR A 237 -1.85 -1.01 7.55
N GLU A 238 -1.02 -1.83 8.17
CA GLU A 238 -0.13 -2.80 7.50
C GLU A 238 -0.16 -4.19 8.16
N GLU A 239 -1.10 -4.41 9.09
CA GLU A 239 -1.37 -5.72 9.68
C GLU A 239 -2.15 -6.58 8.69
N LEU A 240 -1.52 -7.65 8.21
CA LEU A 240 -2.15 -8.63 7.32
C LEU A 240 -2.92 -9.66 8.14
N ARG A 241 -4.03 -10.11 7.55
CA ARG A 241 -4.87 -11.21 8.01
C ARG A 241 -4.57 -12.44 7.17
N LEU A 242 -4.89 -13.60 7.73
CA LEU A 242 -4.79 -14.89 7.06
C LEU A 242 -6.14 -15.59 7.10
N ALA A 243 -6.64 -16.02 5.95
CA ALA A 243 -7.82 -16.86 5.83
C ALA A 243 -7.49 -18.13 5.04
N ARG A 244 -8.31 -19.16 5.24
CA ARG A 244 -8.20 -20.44 4.53
C ARG A 244 -9.57 -20.88 4.06
N ALA A 245 -9.64 -21.29 2.80
CA ALA A 245 -10.78 -22.01 2.24
C ALA A 245 -10.38 -23.43 1.84
N GLY A 246 -11.28 -24.40 1.99
CA GLY A 246 -11.10 -25.78 1.54
C GLY A 246 -12.41 -26.45 1.18
N GLY A 247 -12.34 -27.58 0.49
CA GLY A 247 -13.50 -28.27 -0.06
C GLY A 247 -14.13 -27.53 -1.25
N TRP A 248 -15.17 -28.13 -1.82
CA TRP A 248 -15.86 -27.62 -3.00
C TRP A 248 -17.38 -27.66 -2.80
N LYS A 249 -18.09 -26.61 -3.23
CA LYS A 249 -19.56 -26.52 -3.26
C LYS A 249 -20.08 -26.31 -4.68
#